data_AF-A0A7S3HFX8-F1
#
_entry.id   AF-A0A7S3HFX8-F1
#
_cell.length_a   1.000
_cell.length_b   1.000
_cell.length_c   1.000
_cell.angle_alpha   90.00
_cell.angle_beta   90.00
_cell.angle_gamma   90.00
#
_symmetry.space_group_name_H-M   'P 1'
#
loop_
_entity.id
_entity.type
_entity.pdbx_description
1 polymer ?
#
loop_
_entity_poly.entity_id
_entity_poly.type
_entity_poly.pdbx_seq_one_letter_code
_entity_poly.pdbx_strand_id
1 'polypeptide(L)'
;NAGLDKAVAWLEPLKEANPSISYADLYTLGGVVAIRTLGGPEVPWRAGRVDSMSPSDVTPDGRLPGADNGSYEKDSGHLRDVFYRMGFDDQEIVALSGAHALGRCHADASGFVGKWTPTPTTFNNLYFVVLKNNAWEEGCVKGETCKNHQYRDVEGQ
;
A
#
# COMPACT_ATOMS: atom_id res chain seq x y z
N ASN A 1 2.56 3.53 -9.93
CA ASN A 1 2.54 2.04 -9.99
C ASN A 1 3.91 1.39 -10.22
N ALA A 2 5.03 2.10 -10.03
CA ALA A 2 6.35 1.49 -10.18
C ALA A 2 6.55 0.33 -9.19
N GLY A 3 7.15 -0.76 -9.66
CA GLY A 3 7.42 -1.98 -8.87
C GLY A 3 6.30 -3.03 -8.89
N LEU A 4 5.08 -2.68 -9.34
CA LEU A 4 3.97 -3.65 -9.43
C LEU A 4 4.16 -4.68 -10.55
N ASP A 5 4.99 -4.38 -11.55
CA ASP A 5 5.40 -5.31 -12.61
C ASP A 5 5.98 -6.61 -12.03
N LYS A 6 6.73 -6.53 -10.92
CA LYS A 6 7.27 -7.69 -10.21
C LYS A 6 6.16 -8.57 -9.63
N ALA A 7 5.14 -7.95 -9.01
CA ALA A 7 4.00 -8.66 -8.44
C ALA A 7 3.13 -9.30 -9.53
N VAL A 8 2.92 -8.59 -10.65
CA VAL A 8 2.23 -9.14 -11.82
C VAL A 8 2.96 -10.36 -12.34
N ALA A 9 4.29 -10.27 -12.54
CA ALA A 9 5.11 -11.39 -13.00
C ALA A 9 5.03 -12.62 -12.09
N TRP A 10 4.91 -12.45 -10.77
CA TRP A 10 4.72 -13.56 -9.84
C TRP A 10 3.35 -14.25 -9.97
N LEU A 11 2.33 -13.54 -10.45
CA LEU A 11 0.98 -14.06 -10.65
C LEU A 11 0.79 -14.70 -12.02
N GLU A 12 1.65 -14.45 -13.01
CA GLU A 12 1.53 -15.02 -14.36
C GLU A 12 1.46 -16.56 -14.37
N PRO A 13 2.30 -17.32 -13.64
CA PRO A 13 2.17 -18.77 -13.61
C PRO A 13 0.81 -19.26 -13.08
N LEU A 14 0.20 -18.52 -12.15
CA LEU A 14 -1.13 -18.82 -11.63
C LEU A 14 -2.20 -18.50 -12.68
N LYS A 15 -2.05 -17.41 -13.42
CA LYS A 15 -2.94 -17.06 -14.54
C LYS A 15 -2.87 -18.11 -15.66
N GLU A 16 -1.67 -18.53 -16.05
CA GLU A 16 -1.46 -19.58 -17.06
C GLU A 16 -2.12 -20.90 -16.67
N ALA A 17 -1.99 -21.29 -15.39
CA ALA A 17 -2.61 -22.50 -14.86
C ALA A 17 -4.14 -22.38 -14.72
N ASN A 18 -4.69 -21.17 -14.66
CA ASN A 18 -6.12 -20.90 -14.43
C ASN A 18 -6.66 -19.89 -15.45
N PRO A 19 -6.69 -20.21 -16.76
CA PRO A 19 -6.98 -19.23 -17.80
C PRO A 19 -8.37 -18.59 -17.69
N SER A 20 -9.32 -19.24 -17.01
CA SER A 20 -10.69 -18.77 -16.79
C SER A 20 -10.82 -17.64 -15.76
N ILE A 21 -9.86 -17.44 -14.86
CA ILE A 21 -9.89 -16.29 -13.93
C ILE A 21 -9.47 -15.04 -14.68
N SER A 22 -10.19 -13.92 -14.53
CA SER A 22 -9.72 -12.64 -15.06
C SER A 22 -8.50 -12.14 -14.27
N TYR A 23 -7.64 -11.32 -14.87
CA TYR A 23 -6.59 -10.62 -14.13
C TYR A 23 -7.19 -9.74 -13.02
N ALA A 24 -8.33 -9.08 -13.30
CA ALA A 24 -9.04 -8.27 -12.33
C ALA A 24 -9.46 -9.07 -11.07
N ASP A 25 -9.94 -10.30 -11.22
CA ASP A 25 -10.23 -11.17 -10.08
C ASP A 25 -8.96 -11.74 -9.46
N LEU A 26 -7.97 -12.15 -10.26
CA LEU A 26 -6.72 -12.72 -9.76
C LEU A 26 -5.99 -11.77 -8.81
N TYR A 27 -5.88 -10.49 -9.17
CA TYR A 27 -5.18 -9.50 -8.36
C TYR A 27 -5.90 -9.21 -7.04
N THR A 28 -7.23 -9.05 -7.08
CA THR A 28 -8.01 -8.80 -5.87
C THR A 28 -8.09 -10.03 -4.97
N LEU A 29 -8.16 -11.23 -5.55
CA LEU A 29 -8.08 -12.49 -4.81
C LEU A 29 -6.71 -12.65 -4.13
N GLY A 30 -5.63 -12.34 -4.84
CA GLY A 30 -4.28 -12.35 -4.28
C GLY A 30 -4.15 -11.46 -3.05
N GLY A 31 -4.75 -10.26 -3.07
CA GLY A 31 -4.81 -9.37 -1.92
C GLY A 31 -5.54 -9.98 -0.72
N VAL A 32 -6.73 -10.55 -0.93
CA VAL A 32 -7.52 -11.19 0.14
C VAL A 32 -6.80 -12.40 0.73
N VAL A 33 -6.20 -13.24 -0.12
CA VAL A 33 -5.40 -14.39 0.31
C VAL A 33 -4.18 -13.95 1.11
N ALA A 34 -3.51 -12.88 0.69
CA ALA A 34 -2.36 -12.32 1.42
C ALA A 34 -2.76 -11.86 2.83
N ILE A 35 -3.85 -11.11 2.98
CA ILE A 35 -4.34 -10.67 4.30
C ILE A 35 -4.60 -11.87 5.21
N ARG A 36 -5.33 -12.89 4.73
CA ARG A 36 -5.61 -14.11 5.50
C ARG A 36 -4.33 -14.85 5.88
N THR A 37 -3.41 -15.01 4.94
CA THR A 37 -2.14 -15.73 5.13
C THR A 37 -1.26 -15.07 6.17
N LEU A 38 -1.29 -13.74 6.25
CA LEU A 38 -0.48 -12.95 7.19
C LEU A 38 -1.16 -12.78 8.56
N GLY A 39 -2.22 -13.55 8.84
CA GLY A 39 -2.92 -13.55 10.13
C GLY A 39 -4.02 -12.48 10.26
N GLY A 40 -4.38 -11.83 9.15
CA GLY A 40 -5.47 -10.86 9.10
C GLY A 40 -6.85 -11.53 9.06
N PRO A 41 -7.93 -10.72 9.08
CA PRO A 41 -9.29 -11.24 9.03
C PRO A 41 -9.60 -11.91 7.69
N GLU A 42 -10.61 -12.78 7.69
CA GLU A 42 -11.20 -13.26 6.45
C GLU A 42 -12.01 -12.12 5.81
N VAL A 43 -11.57 -11.66 4.63
CA VAL A 43 -12.26 -10.62 3.87
C VAL A 43 -13.24 -11.29 2.91
N PRO A 44 -14.55 -11.00 2.98
CA PRO A 44 -15.51 -11.50 2.02
C PRO A 44 -15.11 -11.10 0.60
N TRP A 45 -14.94 -12.08 -0.28
CA TRP A 45 -14.54 -11.86 -1.67
C TRP A 45 -15.57 -12.47 -2.61
N ARG A 46 -15.81 -11.78 -3.74
CA ARG A 46 -16.69 -12.24 -4.81
C ARG A 46 -15.95 -12.12 -6.14
N ALA A 47 -16.04 -13.17 -6.93
CA ALA A 47 -15.59 -13.20 -8.32
C ALA A 47 -16.59 -12.50 -9.25
N GLY A 48 -16.20 -12.31 -10.51
CA GLY A 48 -17.03 -11.80 -11.59
C GLY A 48 -16.49 -10.51 -12.23
N ARG A 49 -15.30 -10.03 -11.84
CA ARG A 49 -14.67 -8.91 -12.54
C ARG A 49 -14.23 -9.39 -13.92
N VAL A 50 -14.44 -8.57 -14.93
CA VAL A 50 -14.05 -8.87 -16.31
C VAL A 50 -12.86 -7.99 -16.68
N ASP A 51 -11.89 -8.57 -17.37
CA ASP A 51 -10.74 -7.80 -17.88
C ASP A 51 -11.21 -6.82 -18.97
N SER A 52 -10.74 -5.58 -18.89
CA SER A 52 -10.87 -4.66 -20.03
C SER A 52 -9.68 -4.85 -20.97
N MET A 53 -9.99 -4.90 -22.27
CA MET A 53 -9.00 -4.90 -23.35
C MET A 53 -8.82 -3.50 -23.96
N SER A 54 -9.56 -2.49 -23.47
CA SER A 54 -9.52 -1.13 -24.00
C SER A 54 -8.64 -0.23 -23.15
N PRO A 55 -7.61 0.42 -23.71
CA PRO A 55 -6.82 1.43 -23.01
C PRO A 55 -7.66 2.59 -22.48
N SER A 56 -8.82 2.88 -23.10
CA SER A 56 -9.74 3.94 -22.64
C SER A 56 -10.32 3.70 -21.25
N ASP A 57 -10.35 2.44 -20.81
CA ASP A 57 -10.92 2.05 -19.52
C ASP A 57 -9.87 2.11 -18.40
N VAL A 58 -8.61 2.33 -18.76
CA VAL A 58 -7.52 2.52 -17.80
C VAL A 58 -7.64 3.91 -17.19
N THR A 59 -7.77 3.96 -15.86
CA THR A 59 -7.80 5.24 -15.16
C THR A 59 -6.47 5.97 -15.32
N PRO A 60 -6.47 7.29 -15.54
CA PRO A 60 -5.23 8.08 -15.58
C PRO A 60 -4.42 7.94 -14.28
N ASP A 61 -3.10 8.09 -14.43
CA ASP A 61 -2.18 8.21 -13.30
C ASP A 61 -2.50 9.43 -12.41
N GLY A 62 -2.02 9.42 -11.17
CA GLY A 62 -2.18 10.53 -10.23
C GLY A 62 -3.52 10.56 -9.49
N ARG A 63 -4.29 9.46 -9.51
CA ARG A 63 -5.55 9.34 -8.74
C ARG A 63 -5.37 8.85 -7.30
N LEU A 64 -4.16 8.42 -6.93
CA LEU A 64 -3.79 7.99 -5.59
C LEU A 64 -3.10 9.13 -4.84
N PRO A 65 -3.20 9.18 -3.50
CA PRO A 65 -2.57 10.24 -2.72
C PRO A 65 -1.05 10.19 -2.84
N GLY A 66 -0.42 11.35 -3.00
CA GLY A 66 1.02 11.53 -2.89
C GLY A 66 1.47 11.44 -1.42
N ALA A 67 2.66 10.88 -1.20
CA ALA A 67 3.19 10.62 0.14
C ALA A 67 3.81 11.86 0.84
N ASP A 68 4.27 12.86 0.08
CA ASP A 68 4.83 14.10 0.60
C ASP A 68 4.46 15.29 -0.31
N ASN A 69 3.72 16.23 0.24
CA ASN A 69 3.22 17.46 -0.39
C ASN A 69 3.86 18.71 0.25
N GLY A 70 4.94 18.52 1.01
CA GLY A 70 5.79 19.56 1.58
C GLY A 70 5.37 20.09 2.95
N SER A 71 4.30 19.55 3.56
CA SER A 71 3.88 19.87 4.92
C SER A 71 2.75 18.95 5.38
N TYR A 72 2.67 18.66 6.68
CA TYR A 72 1.61 17.88 7.30
C TYR A 72 0.19 18.34 6.93
N GLU A 73 -0.08 19.65 6.91
CA GLU A 73 -1.40 20.20 6.59
C GLU A 73 -1.78 19.88 5.14
N LYS A 74 -0.83 19.95 4.21
CA LYS A 74 -1.05 19.60 2.81
C LYS A 74 -1.19 18.10 2.63
N ASP A 75 -0.41 17.29 3.33
CA ASP A 75 -0.51 15.83 3.26
C ASP A 75 -1.86 15.33 3.77
N SER A 76 -2.27 15.79 4.95
CA SER A 76 -3.55 15.41 5.55
C SER A 76 -4.76 15.96 4.79
N GLY A 77 -4.65 17.16 4.19
CA GLY A 77 -5.65 17.71 3.29
C GLY A 77 -5.75 16.90 1.99
N HIS A 78 -4.62 16.63 1.34
CA HIS A 78 -4.56 15.88 0.09
C HIS A 78 -5.10 14.44 0.25
N LEU A 79 -4.78 13.79 1.36
CA LEU A 79 -5.29 12.46 1.68
C LEU A 79 -6.84 12.46 1.72
N ARG A 80 -7.44 13.43 2.42
CA ARG A 80 -8.90 13.59 2.47
C ARG A 80 -9.49 13.89 1.11
N ASP A 81 -8.92 14.84 0.37
CA ASP A 81 -9.43 15.22 -0.96
C ASP A 81 -9.51 14.03 -1.93
N VAL A 82 -8.52 13.14 -1.88
CA VAL A 82 -8.49 11.94 -2.73
C VAL A 82 -9.52 10.92 -2.27
N PHE A 83 -9.56 10.58 -0.98
CA PHE A 83 -10.42 9.51 -0.47
C PHE A 83 -11.89 9.91 -0.32
N TYR A 84 -12.19 11.18 -0.03
CA TYR A 84 -13.56 11.69 0.01
C TYR A 84 -14.25 11.58 -1.36
N ARG A 85 -13.51 11.80 -2.46
CA ARG A 85 -14.01 11.56 -3.83
C ARG A 85 -14.34 10.08 -4.09
N MET A 86 -13.72 9.17 -3.34
CA MET A 86 -13.97 7.72 -3.42
C MET A 86 -15.07 7.27 -2.45
N GLY A 87 -15.65 8.17 -1.66
CA GLY A 87 -16.76 7.90 -0.75
C GLY A 87 -16.35 7.42 0.64
N PHE A 88 -15.08 7.55 1.02
CA PHE A 88 -14.61 7.19 2.36
C PHE A 88 -14.70 8.37 3.32
N ASP A 89 -14.98 8.10 4.59
CA ASP A 89 -14.86 9.09 5.66
C ASP A 89 -13.49 9.06 6.37
N ASP A 90 -13.26 9.97 7.32
CA ASP A 90 -12.02 10.05 8.08
C ASP A 90 -11.69 8.75 8.83
N GLN A 91 -12.69 8.05 9.37
CA GLN A 91 -12.49 6.80 10.10
C GLN A 91 -12.03 5.69 9.14
N GLU A 92 -12.64 5.59 7.97
CA GLU A 92 -12.30 4.61 6.94
C GLU A 92 -10.92 4.89 6.32
N ILE A 93 -10.56 6.17 6.13
CA ILE A 93 -9.21 6.57 5.68
C ILE A 93 -8.15 6.11 6.68
N VAL A 94 -8.39 6.33 7.97
CA VAL A 94 -7.49 5.87 9.04
C VAL A 94 -7.40 4.35 9.04
N ALA A 95 -8.54 3.64 8.91
CA ALA A 95 -8.56 2.18 8.84
C ALA A 95 -7.76 1.65 7.64
N LEU A 96 -7.92 2.23 6.44
CA LEU A 96 -7.19 1.84 5.23
C LEU A 96 -5.70 2.13 5.34
N SER A 97 -5.32 3.22 6.00
CA SER A 97 -3.91 3.55 6.27
C SER A 97 -3.22 2.45 7.12
N GLY A 98 -3.99 1.65 7.86
CA GLY A 98 -3.52 0.46 8.56
C GLY A 98 -2.92 -0.63 7.66
N ALA A 99 -3.14 -0.59 6.34
CA ALA A 99 -2.46 -1.47 5.39
C ALA A 99 -0.93 -1.38 5.48
N HIS A 100 -0.38 -0.23 5.92
CA HIS A 100 1.04 -0.04 6.20
C HIS A 100 1.57 -0.89 7.38
N ALA A 101 0.70 -1.62 8.10
CA ALA A 101 1.17 -2.68 8.99
C ALA A 101 1.97 -3.77 8.26
N LEU A 102 1.76 -3.91 6.96
CA LEU A 102 2.41 -4.88 6.10
C LEU A 102 3.40 -4.21 5.13
N GLY A 103 4.45 -4.94 4.80
CA GLY A 103 5.41 -4.56 3.77
C GLY A 103 6.35 -3.42 4.17
N ARG A 104 6.86 -2.75 3.14
CA ARG A 104 7.86 -1.68 3.26
C ARG A 104 7.92 -0.85 1.98
N CYS A 105 8.56 0.32 2.07
CA CYS A 105 8.97 1.10 0.92
C CYS A 105 10.32 0.62 0.35
N HIS A 106 10.49 0.84 -0.95
CA HIS A 106 11.72 0.58 -1.69
C HIS A 106 12.10 1.79 -2.57
N ALA A 107 13.40 2.12 -2.58
CA ALA A 107 13.92 3.31 -3.27
C ALA A 107 13.81 3.24 -4.80
N ASP A 108 13.77 2.03 -5.38
CA ASP A 108 13.59 1.80 -6.81
C ASP A 108 12.13 1.95 -7.26
N ALA A 109 11.17 1.72 -6.37
CA ALA A 109 9.74 1.86 -6.65
C ALA A 109 9.20 3.26 -6.34
N SER A 110 9.56 3.81 -5.18
CA SER A 110 8.91 5.03 -4.66
C SER A 110 9.87 6.14 -4.30
N GLY A 111 11.17 5.86 -4.14
CA GLY A 111 12.15 6.78 -3.57
C GLY A 111 12.17 6.82 -2.04
N PHE A 112 11.16 6.26 -1.38
CA PHE A 112 11.13 6.03 0.06
C PHE A 112 11.76 4.67 0.41
N VAL A 113 12.25 4.53 1.64
CA VAL A 113 12.79 3.26 2.15
C VAL A 113 12.28 2.96 3.55
N GLY A 114 12.29 1.69 3.90
CA GLY A 114 12.00 1.24 5.26
C GLY A 114 10.64 0.58 5.41
N LYS A 115 10.53 -0.22 6.46
CA LYS A 115 9.28 -0.86 6.90
C LYS A 115 8.62 0.05 7.94
N TRP A 116 7.30 0.05 8.03
CA TRP A 116 6.62 0.81 9.09
C TRP A 116 6.54 0.06 10.42
N THR A 117 6.70 -1.27 10.42
CA THR A 117 6.55 -2.10 11.62
C THR A 117 7.73 -3.05 11.78
N PRO A 118 8.05 -3.51 13.00
CA PRO A 118 9.10 -4.51 13.20
C PRO A 118 8.74 -5.86 12.57
N THR A 119 7.45 -6.14 12.36
CA THR A 119 6.88 -7.39 11.81
C THR A 119 6.11 -7.14 10.51
N PRO A 120 6.79 -6.78 9.40
CA PRO A 120 6.14 -6.35 8.16
C PRO A 120 5.38 -7.46 7.41
N THR A 121 5.40 -8.69 7.92
CA THR A 121 4.68 -9.85 7.36
C THR A 121 3.70 -10.43 8.37
N THR A 122 3.18 -9.60 9.29
CA THR A 122 2.16 -10.00 10.26
C THR A 122 1.10 -8.92 10.34
N PHE A 123 -0.14 -9.28 10.04
CA PHE A 123 -1.27 -8.36 10.17
C PHE A 123 -1.56 -8.14 11.66
N ASN A 124 -1.31 -6.93 12.14
CA ASN A 124 -1.51 -6.54 13.53
C ASN A 124 -1.67 -5.01 13.63
N ASN A 125 -1.84 -4.51 14.85
CA ASN A 125 -2.06 -3.08 15.10
C ASN A 125 -0.77 -2.28 15.28
N LEU A 126 0.42 -2.84 15.01
CA LEU A 126 1.69 -2.20 15.36
C LEU A 126 1.93 -0.91 14.59
N TYR A 127 1.43 -0.77 13.35
CA TYR A 127 1.53 0.48 12.60
C TYR A 127 1.04 1.68 13.43
N PHE A 128 -0.17 1.59 13.98
CA PHE A 128 -0.74 2.67 14.80
C PHE A 128 -0.03 2.81 16.15
N VAL A 129 0.41 1.69 16.74
CA VAL A 129 1.13 1.71 18.02
C VAL A 129 2.47 2.44 17.88
N VAL A 130 3.27 2.11 16.87
CA VAL A 130 4.58 2.75 16.67
C VAL A 130 4.42 4.19 16.18
N LEU A 131 3.48 4.45 15.27
CA LEU A 131 3.21 5.80 14.77
C LEU A 131 2.88 6.77 15.92
N LYS A 132 2.07 6.34 16.88
CA LYS A 132 1.64 7.18 18.01
C LYS A 132 2.66 7.30 19.12
N ASN A 133 3.42 6.23 19.41
CA ASN A 133 4.23 6.16 20.62
C ASN A 133 5.73 6.38 20.40
N ASN A 134 6.23 6.24 19.17
CA ASN A 134 7.64 6.51 18.88
C ASN A 134 7.88 8.01 18.68
N ALA A 135 9.11 8.43 18.99
CA ALA A 135 9.61 9.71 18.52
C ALA A 135 10.11 9.55 17.09
N TRP A 136 9.70 10.48 16.23
CA TRP A 136 10.05 10.52 14.81
C TRP A 136 10.94 11.73 14.54
N GLU A 137 11.98 11.53 13.73
CA GLU A 137 12.83 12.60 13.23
C GLU A 137 12.94 12.52 11.71
N GLU A 138 13.17 13.67 11.06
CA GLU A 138 13.43 13.71 9.63
C GLU A 138 14.72 12.94 9.33
N GLY A 139 14.65 12.00 8.40
CA GLY A 139 15.81 11.23 8.01
C GLY A 139 15.50 9.88 7.38
N CYS A 140 16.51 9.36 6.71
CA CYS A 140 16.48 8.02 6.15
C CYS A 140 16.73 6.95 7.23
N VAL A 141 16.13 5.78 7.05
CA VAL A 141 16.46 4.57 7.81
C VAL A 141 17.97 4.38 7.86
N LYS A 142 18.48 4.03 9.04
CA LYS A 142 19.93 3.98 9.29
C LYS A 142 20.61 2.97 8.37
N GLY A 143 21.55 3.44 7.55
CA GLY A 143 22.29 2.61 6.61
C GLY A 143 21.60 2.39 5.26
N GLU A 144 20.42 2.99 5.04
CA GLU A 144 19.76 3.02 3.74
C GLU A 144 19.89 4.42 3.11
N THR A 145 19.62 4.52 1.80
CA THR A 145 19.57 5.78 1.06
C THR A 145 18.16 6.01 0.51
N CYS A 146 17.44 6.98 1.07
CA CYS A 146 16.18 7.47 0.51
C CYS A 146 16.45 8.58 -0.51
N LYS A 147 15.55 8.71 -1.49
CA LYS A 147 15.55 9.79 -2.48
C LYS A 147 14.55 10.88 -2.12
N ASN A 148 13.55 10.55 -1.32
CA ASN A 148 12.49 11.46 -0.91
C ASN A 148 12.62 11.81 0.57
N HIS A 149 12.04 12.94 0.94
CA HIS A 149 11.90 13.36 2.32
C HIS A 149 10.98 12.38 3.07
N GLN A 150 11.45 11.89 4.21
CA GLN A 150 10.76 10.90 5.04
C GLN A 150 11.22 11.00 6.49
N TYR A 151 10.51 10.30 7.35
CA TYR A 151 10.84 10.18 8.77
C TYR A 151 11.37 8.79 9.08
N ARG A 152 12.14 8.72 10.16
CA ARG A 152 12.55 7.47 10.83
C ARG A 152 12.25 7.59 12.31
N ASP A 153 12.15 6.46 12.99
CA ASP A 153 12.17 6.54 14.45
C ASP A 153 13.57 6.92 14.95
N VAL A 154 13.64 7.50 16.15
CA VAL A 154 14.93 7.89 16.76
C VAL A 154 15.86 6.70 17.04
N GLU A 155 15.34 5.48 17.06
CA GLU A 155 16.12 4.24 17.19
C GLU A 155 16.74 3.80 15.84
N GLY A 156 16.27 4.38 14.74
CA GLY A 156 16.77 4.23 13.38
C GLY A 156 16.10 3.14 12.54
N GLN A 157 14.90 2.67 12.90
CA GLN A 157 14.10 1.75 12.06
C GLN A 157 13.42 2.43 10.88
#